data_AF-A0A4Q4D8N3-F1
#
_entry.id   AF-A0A4Q4D8N3-F1
#
_cell.length_a   1.000
_cell.length_b   1.000
_cell.length_c   1.000
_cell.angle_alpha   90.00
_cell.angle_beta   90.00
_cell.angle_gamma   90.00
#
_symmetry.space_group_name_H-M   'P 1'
#
loop_
_entity.id
_entity.type
_entity.pdbx_description
1 polymer ?
#
loop_
_entity_poly.entity_id
_entity_poly.type
_entity_poly.pdbx_seq_one_letter_code
_entity_poly.pdbx_strand_id
1 'polypeptide(L)'
;MDSQTVDRFTTQVAAFSTRARRVVAHSLVKDADLLERIAGGATIVRRTSGKLSIERALPREEPLESLAARVRPLTLQSEHIHYAKALKAINALLAHAGQHQHQDWTRQLETEWKSVDPKTGTPTYFHQTWGESTPPTEATDSALTLAWFYGDLVHADDQDSHTGTVFPIEERFSAAAIRTAQLATLTRDTLNWITWLVDNDSLDIAVLGDPEEHVVVTPSKTQELVAIYTGEATDEASLAPGADPVTIGMTPNGGPWNETTEDGQWVITIPWGSD
;
A
#
# COMPACT_ATOMS: atom_id res chain seq x y z
N MET A 1 -23.48 23.90 -7.38
CA MET A 1 -22.00 23.82 -7.28
C MET A 1 -21.45 24.39 -8.58
N ASP A 2 -20.40 25.21 -8.55
CA ASP A 2 -19.78 25.73 -9.77
C ASP A 2 -18.86 24.66 -10.42
N SER A 3 -18.49 24.88 -11.69
CA SER A 3 -17.65 23.94 -12.45
C SER A 3 -16.31 23.68 -11.78
N GLN A 4 -15.65 24.72 -11.27
CA GLN A 4 -14.34 24.60 -10.63
C GLN A 4 -14.39 23.70 -9.39
N THR A 5 -15.46 23.78 -8.60
CA THR A 5 -15.64 22.93 -7.43
C THR A 5 -15.93 21.48 -7.82
N VAL A 6 -16.73 21.25 -8.88
CA VAL A 6 -16.99 19.92 -9.45
C VAL A 6 -15.68 19.28 -9.91
N ASP A 7 -14.85 20.01 -10.66
CA ASP A 7 -13.57 19.52 -11.20
C ASP A 7 -12.61 19.15 -10.06
N ARG A 8 -12.53 19.98 -9.01
CA ARG A 8 -11.71 19.71 -7.83
C ARG A 8 -12.16 18.44 -7.11
N PHE A 9 -13.46 18.26 -6.88
CA PHE A 9 -13.96 17.05 -6.23
C PHE A 9 -13.77 15.81 -7.09
N THR A 10 -14.00 15.90 -8.39
CA THR A 10 -13.74 14.82 -9.35
C THR A 10 -12.28 14.40 -9.30
N THR A 11 -11.34 15.35 -9.37
CA THR A 11 -9.89 15.10 -9.27
C THR A 11 -9.53 14.42 -7.95
N GLN A 12 -10.15 14.85 -6.84
CA GLN A 12 -9.85 14.28 -5.53
C GLN A 12 -10.35 12.83 -5.39
N VAL A 13 -11.54 12.52 -5.92
CA VAL A 13 -12.07 11.15 -5.95
C VAL A 13 -11.24 10.28 -6.90
N ALA A 14 -10.86 10.81 -8.07
CA ALA A 14 -9.98 10.13 -9.03
C ALA A 14 -8.64 9.71 -8.41
N ALA A 15 -7.99 10.62 -7.67
CA ALA A 15 -6.73 10.34 -6.99
C ALA A 15 -6.89 9.24 -5.91
N PHE A 16 -8.01 9.27 -5.16
CA PHE A 16 -8.36 8.19 -4.23
C PHE A 16 -8.55 6.87 -4.98
N SER A 17 -9.34 6.85 -6.06
CA SER A 17 -9.63 5.66 -6.87
C SER A 17 -8.35 5.03 -7.43
N THR A 18 -7.43 5.83 -7.97
CA THR A 18 -6.10 5.35 -8.40
C THR A 18 -5.33 4.68 -7.26
N ARG A 19 -5.28 5.30 -6.07
CA ARG A 19 -4.60 4.68 -4.92
C ARG A 19 -5.31 3.42 -4.45
N ALA A 20 -6.64 3.41 -4.44
CA ALA A 20 -7.44 2.26 -4.04
C ALA A 20 -7.21 1.08 -4.99
N ARG A 21 -7.12 1.31 -6.31
CA ARG A 21 -6.73 0.27 -7.29
C ARG A 21 -5.36 -0.34 -6.97
N ARG A 22 -4.38 0.47 -6.54
CA ARG A 22 -3.05 -0.05 -6.09
C ARG A 22 -3.15 -0.92 -4.83
N VAL A 23 -4.03 -0.58 -3.89
CA VAL A 23 -4.31 -1.39 -2.69
C VAL A 23 -4.98 -2.71 -3.08
N VAL A 24 -6.04 -2.65 -3.90
CA VAL A 24 -6.80 -3.84 -4.33
C VAL A 24 -5.96 -4.80 -5.15
N ALA A 25 -4.97 -4.31 -5.89
CA ALA A 25 -4.07 -5.16 -6.66
C ALA A 25 -3.00 -5.89 -5.81
N HIS A 26 -2.89 -5.59 -4.51
CA HIS A 26 -1.95 -6.22 -3.58
C HIS A 26 -2.27 -7.70 -3.34
N SER A 27 -1.25 -8.54 -3.16
CA SER A 27 -1.40 -9.99 -3.00
C SER A 27 -2.32 -10.39 -1.83
N LEU A 28 -2.15 -9.75 -0.66
CA LEU A 28 -3.02 -9.99 0.50
C LEU A 28 -4.48 -9.56 0.26
N VAL A 29 -4.74 -8.59 -0.62
CA VAL A 29 -6.11 -8.13 -0.90
C VAL A 29 -6.78 -9.02 -1.95
N LYS A 30 -5.98 -9.62 -2.85
CA LYS A 30 -6.44 -10.63 -3.81
C LYS A 30 -6.84 -11.95 -3.13
N ASP A 31 -6.24 -12.29 -2.00
CA ASP A 31 -6.67 -13.41 -1.16
C ASP A 31 -7.80 -12.96 -0.22
N ALA A 32 -9.02 -12.91 -0.75
CA ALA A 32 -10.19 -12.40 -0.03
C ALA A 32 -10.47 -13.18 1.27
N ASP A 33 -10.33 -14.51 1.23
CA ASP A 33 -10.57 -15.38 2.38
C ASP A 33 -9.56 -15.12 3.50
N LEU A 34 -8.28 -15.00 3.17
CA LEU A 34 -7.25 -14.65 4.15
C LEU A 34 -7.46 -13.23 4.70
N LEU A 35 -7.75 -12.26 3.83
CA LEU A 35 -7.98 -10.88 4.23
C LEU A 35 -9.14 -10.78 5.24
N GLU A 36 -10.25 -11.45 4.95
CA GLU A 36 -11.43 -11.48 5.84
C GLU A 36 -11.13 -12.15 7.17
N ARG A 37 -10.37 -13.26 7.16
CA ARG A 37 -9.92 -13.93 8.39
C ARG A 37 -9.03 -13.03 9.25
N ILE A 38 -8.12 -12.27 8.64
CA ILE A 38 -7.26 -11.31 9.37
C ILE A 38 -8.11 -10.14 9.89
N ALA A 39 -8.97 -9.55 9.05
CA ALA A 39 -9.81 -8.40 9.40
C ALA A 39 -10.84 -8.74 10.49
N GLY A 40 -11.33 -9.98 10.53
CA GLY A 40 -12.21 -10.52 11.58
C GLY A 40 -11.52 -10.64 12.94
N GLY A 41 -10.20 -10.53 12.99
CA GLY A 41 -9.43 -10.46 14.24
C GLY A 41 -9.25 -11.80 14.93
N ALA A 42 -9.45 -11.81 16.25
CA ALA A 42 -9.16 -12.96 17.08
C ALA A 42 -10.35 -13.93 17.18
N THR A 43 -10.10 -15.21 16.90
CA THR A 43 -11.05 -16.30 17.19
C THR A 43 -10.67 -16.95 18.51
N ILE A 44 -11.60 -16.98 19.46
CA ILE A 44 -11.41 -17.69 20.73
C ILE A 44 -11.64 -19.19 20.47
N VAL A 45 -10.56 -19.98 20.54
CA VAL A 45 -10.63 -21.44 20.33
C VAL A 45 -10.58 -22.14 21.70
N ARG A 46 -11.69 -22.82 22.03
CA ARG A 46 -12.01 -23.69 23.18
C ARG A 46 -11.06 -23.81 24.39
N ARG A 47 -11.69 -23.76 25.58
CA ARG A 47 -11.16 -24.26 26.86
C ARG A 47 -10.94 -25.77 26.83
N THR A 48 -9.68 -26.18 26.85
CA THR A 48 -9.30 -27.49 27.39
C THR A 48 -8.47 -27.20 28.64
N SER A 49 -8.79 -27.83 29.78
CA SER A 49 -8.11 -27.62 31.09
C SER A 49 -8.28 -26.25 31.78
N GLY A 50 -9.32 -25.48 31.46
CA GLY A 50 -9.60 -24.20 32.13
C GLY A 50 -8.79 -23.01 31.60
N LYS A 51 -7.88 -23.23 30.65
CA LYS A 51 -7.14 -22.18 29.93
C LYS A 51 -7.92 -21.75 28.69
N LEU A 52 -7.94 -20.44 28.40
CA LEU A 52 -8.49 -19.88 27.18
C LEU A 52 -7.38 -19.82 26.12
N SER A 53 -7.63 -20.29 24.90
CA SER A 53 -6.73 -20.08 23.76
C SER A 53 -7.32 -19.04 22.83
N ILE A 54 -6.48 -18.13 22.35
CA ILE A 54 -6.83 -17.10 21.37
C ILE A 54 -6.02 -17.41 20.12
N GLU A 55 -6.71 -17.63 19.00
CA GLU A 55 -6.09 -17.85 17.70
C GLU A 55 -6.33 -16.62 16.82
N ARG A 56 -5.30 -16.20 16.09
CA ARG A 56 -5.37 -15.07 15.15
C ARG A 56 -4.80 -15.52 13.81
N ALA A 57 -5.50 -15.24 12.73
CA ALA A 57 -4.92 -15.36 11.40
C ALA A 57 -3.96 -14.18 11.19
N LEU A 58 -2.68 -14.48 10.94
CA LEU A 58 -1.66 -13.47 10.67
C LEU A 58 -1.00 -13.77 9.33
N PRO A 59 -0.78 -12.74 8.49
CA PRO A 59 -0.01 -12.89 7.26
C PRO A 59 1.48 -12.98 7.56
N ARG A 60 2.28 -13.27 6.52
CA ARG A 60 3.74 -13.01 6.58
C ARG A 60 4.01 -11.51 6.73
N GLU A 61 5.15 -11.18 7.30
CA GLU A 61 5.53 -9.80 7.62
C GLU A 61 5.67 -8.91 6.38
N GLU A 62 6.53 -9.27 5.42
CA GLU A 62 6.80 -8.40 4.25
C GLU A 62 5.51 -8.06 3.46
N PRO A 63 4.58 -8.99 3.16
CA PRO A 63 3.32 -8.63 2.52
C PRO A 63 2.46 -7.67 3.37
N LEU A 64 2.50 -7.79 4.70
CA LEU A 64 1.77 -6.86 5.57
C LEU A 64 2.36 -5.47 5.54
N GLU A 65 3.68 -5.33 5.68
CA GLU A 65 4.39 -4.05 5.59
C GLU A 65 4.12 -3.36 4.25
N SER A 66 4.15 -4.14 3.17
CA SER A 66 3.84 -3.68 1.83
C SER A 66 2.39 -3.18 1.72
N LEU A 67 1.42 -3.89 2.31
CA LEU A 67 0.02 -3.44 2.33
C LEU A 67 -0.17 -2.19 3.21
N ALA A 68 0.45 -2.17 4.39
CA ALA A 68 0.44 -1.04 5.33
C ALA A 68 0.93 0.25 4.65
N ALA A 69 2.07 0.18 3.95
CA ALA A 69 2.60 1.30 3.18
C ALA A 69 1.62 1.77 2.08
N ARG A 70 0.85 0.84 1.50
CA ARG A 70 -0.17 1.16 0.48
C ARG A 70 -1.37 1.88 1.06
N VAL A 71 -1.91 1.43 2.21
CA VAL A 71 -3.11 2.03 2.81
C VAL A 71 -2.86 3.33 3.58
N ARG A 72 -1.64 3.53 4.11
CA ARG A 72 -1.32 4.67 4.99
C ARG A 72 -1.68 6.06 4.43
N PRO A 73 -1.43 6.40 3.15
CA PRO A 73 -1.84 7.70 2.63
C PRO A 73 -3.35 7.97 2.67
N LEU A 74 -4.17 6.91 2.72
CA LEU A 74 -5.63 7.03 2.82
C LEU A 74 -6.09 7.42 4.23
N THR A 75 -5.27 7.19 5.26
CA THR A 75 -5.59 7.48 6.68
C THR A 75 -4.89 8.71 7.23
N LEU A 76 -3.96 9.31 6.48
CA LEU A 76 -3.27 10.53 6.88
C LEU A 76 -4.12 11.76 6.51
N GLN A 77 -4.62 12.47 7.51
CA GLN A 77 -5.45 13.68 7.31
C GLN A 77 -4.77 14.79 6.49
N SER A 78 -3.44 14.87 6.50
CA SER A 78 -2.66 15.81 5.69
C SER A 78 -2.78 15.51 4.19
N GLU A 79 -2.95 14.24 3.81
CA GLU A 79 -3.00 13.81 2.42
C GLU A 79 -4.30 14.26 1.73
N HIS A 80 -4.20 14.62 0.45
CA HIS A 80 -5.37 15.01 -0.33
C HIS A 80 -6.31 13.82 -0.63
N ILE A 81 -5.75 12.60 -0.65
CA ILE A 81 -6.46 11.32 -0.83
C ILE A 81 -6.98 10.71 0.49
N HIS A 82 -6.97 11.46 1.59
CA HIS A 82 -7.53 11.00 2.85
C HIS A 82 -9.00 10.56 2.68
N TYR A 83 -9.37 9.39 3.23
CA TYR A 83 -10.69 8.77 3.03
C TYR A 83 -11.84 9.74 3.32
N ALA A 84 -11.76 10.52 4.41
CA ALA A 84 -12.84 11.43 4.79
C ALA A 84 -12.99 12.58 3.79
N LYS A 85 -11.89 13.02 3.17
CA LYS A 85 -11.94 14.03 2.10
C LYS A 85 -12.60 13.43 0.87
N ALA A 86 -12.22 12.21 0.46
CA ALA A 86 -12.80 11.52 -0.69
C ALA A 86 -14.31 11.26 -0.52
N LEU A 87 -14.76 10.72 0.62
CA LEU A 87 -16.18 10.49 0.91
C LEU A 87 -16.98 11.80 0.97
N LYS A 88 -16.39 12.89 1.48
CA LYS A 88 -17.00 14.22 1.42
C LYS A 88 -17.17 14.71 -0.01
N ALA A 89 -16.17 14.50 -0.88
CA ALA A 89 -16.25 14.85 -2.29
C ALA A 89 -17.32 14.02 -3.02
N ILE A 90 -17.39 12.71 -2.78
CA ILE A 90 -18.44 11.82 -3.31
C ILE A 90 -19.83 12.35 -2.90
N ASN A 91 -20.05 12.63 -1.61
CA ASN A 91 -21.32 13.16 -1.13
C ASN A 91 -21.70 14.50 -1.79
N ALA A 92 -20.74 15.38 -2.03
CA ALA A 92 -20.99 16.66 -2.70
C ALA A 92 -21.34 16.49 -4.19
N LEU A 93 -20.66 15.57 -4.88
CA LEU A 93 -20.96 15.24 -6.28
C LEU A 93 -22.35 14.59 -6.40
N LEU A 94 -22.70 13.64 -5.53
CA LEU A 94 -24.03 13.04 -5.48
C LEU A 94 -25.14 14.07 -5.24
N ALA A 95 -24.93 15.00 -4.30
CA ALA A 95 -25.89 16.09 -4.07
C ALA A 95 -26.04 16.99 -5.30
N HIS A 96 -24.94 17.27 -6.00
CA HIS A 96 -24.97 18.09 -7.20
C HIS A 96 -25.70 17.41 -8.36
N ALA A 97 -25.54 16.09 -8.50
CA ALA A 97 -26.23 15.26 -9.49
C ALA A 97 -27.69 14.94 -9.10
N GLY A 98 -28.18 15.40 -7.94
CA GLY A 98 -29.53 15.09 -7.45
C GLY A 98 -29.71 13.66 -6.93
N GLN A 99 -28.62 12.90 -6.76
CA GLN A 99 -28.58 11.50 -6.36
C GLN A 99 -28.54 11.32 -4.83
N HIS A 100 -29.44 12.01 -4.12
CA HIS A 100 -29.43 12.09 -2.65
C HIS A 100 -29.60 10.74 -1.95
N GLN A 101 -30.33 9.80 -2.58
CA GLN A 101 -30.58 8.46 -2.04
C GLN A 101 -29.30 7.64 -1.83
N HIS A 102 -28.21 7.97 -2.53
CA HIS A 102 -26.92 7.27 -2.42
C HIS A 102 -26.00 7.86 -1.33
N GLN A 103 -26.36 9.00 -0.75
CA GLN A 103 -25.56 9.64 0.30
C GLN A 103 -25.59 8.86 1.63
N ASP A 104 -26.66 8.09 1.89
CA ASP A 104 -26.77 7.29 3.11
C ASP A 104 -25.69 6.21 3.18
N TRP A 105 -25.46 5.48 2.07
CA TRP A 105 -24.39 4.50 1.98
C TRP A 105 -23.00 5.13 2.11
N THR A 106 -22.79 6.30 1.49
CA THR A 106 -21.52 7.03 1.61
C THR A 106 -21.24 7.46 3.06
N ARG A 107 -22.28 7.84 3.83
CA ARG A 107 -22.16 8.15 5.26
C ARG A 107 -21.94 6.91 6.13
N GLN A 108 -22.49 5.77 5.72
CA GLN A 108 -22.20 4.49 6.37
C GLN A 108 -20.71 4.13 6.22
N LEU A 109 -20.17 4.20 4.99
CA LEU A 109 -18.73 4.02 4.76
C LEU A 109 -17.89 4.97 5.62
N GLU A 110 -18.28 6.25 5.73
CA GLU A 110 -17.56 7.21 6.58
C GLU A 110 -17.55 6.78 8.06
N THR A 111 -18.64 6.20 8.54
CA THR A 111 -18.76 5.67 9.90
C THR A 111 -17.86 4.45 10.12
N GLU A 112 -17.84 3.54 9.15
CA GLU A 112 -16.99 2.34 9.19
C GLU A 112 -15.49 2.71 9.11
N TRP A 113 -15.12 3.65 8.25
CA TRP A 113 -13.74 4.15 8.20
C TRP A 113 -13.31 4.79 9.53
N LYS A 114 -14.18 5.58 10.17
CA LYS A 114 -13.89 6.17 11.48
C LYS A 114 -13.71 5.12 12.57
N SER A 115 -14.47 4.02 12.53
CA SER A 115 -14.39 2.99 13.57
C SER A 115 -13.06 2.22 13.52
N VAL A 116 -12.43 2.13 12.35
CA VAL A 116 -11.15 1.45 12.15
C VAL A 116 -9.95 2.41 12.03
N ASP A 117 -10.14 3.72 12.23
CA ASP A 117 -9.02 4.66 12.26
C ASP A 117 -8.17 4.40 13.53
N PRO A 118 -6.87 4.07 13.42
CA PRO A 118 -6.04 3.80 14.60
C PRO A 118 -5.91 4.99 15.57
N LYS A 119 -6.12 6.24 15.11
CA LYS A 119 -6.00 7.46 15.93
C LYS A 119 -7.32 7.88 16.56
N THR A 120 -8.44 7.69 15.87
CA THR A 120 -9.74 8.23 16.31
C THR A 120 -10.83 7.17 16.52
N GLY A 121 -10.58 5.94 16.09
CA GLY A 121 -11.52 4.83 16.19
C GLY A 121 -11.63 4.28 17.61
N THR A 122 -12.73 3.56 17.85
CA THR A 122 -13.00 2.93 19.13
C THR A 122 -12.09 1.71 19.29
N PRO A 123 -11.29 1.61 20.37
CA PRO A 123 -10.54 0.41 20.68
C PRO A 123 -11.44 -0.82 20.72
N THR A 124 -11.02 -1.91 20.09
CA THR A 124 -11.79 -3.16 20.06
C THR A 124 -11.44 -4.07 21.22
N TYR A 125 -10.19 -4.02 21.70
CA TYR A 125 -9.74 -4.76 22.87
C TYR A 125 -8.59 -4.06 23.59
N PHE A 126 -8.33 -4.51 24.82
CA PHE A 126 -7.18 -4.13 25.62
C PHE A 126 -6.26 -5.34 25.80
N HIS A 127 -4.95 -5.15 25.67
CA HIS A 127 -3.95 -6.11 26.08
C HIS A 127 -3.41 -5.68 27.45
N GLN A 128 -3.50 -6.58 28.43
CA GLN A 128 -2.98 -6.35 29.78
C GLN A 128 -1.96 -7.42 30.16
N THR A 129 -0.80 -7.01 30.65
CA THR A 129 0.18 -7.91 31.26
C THR A 129 0.22 -7.72 32.77
N TRP A 130 0.16 -8.82 33.51
CA TRP A 130 0.29 -8.85 34.97
C TRP A 130 1.62 -9.49 35.35
N GLY A 131 2.42 -8.78 36.14
CA GLY A 131 3.62 -9.32 36.79
C GLY A 131 3.43 -9.39 38.31
N GLU A 132 4.03 -10.38 38.97
CA GLU A 132 3.97 -10.49 40.44
C GLU A 132 4.63 -9.30 41.18
N SER A 133 5.50 -8.54 40.50
CA SER A 133 6.28 -7.44 41.10
C SER A 133 6.31 -6.16 40.26
N THR A 134 5.47 -6.06 39.24
CA THR A 134 5.42 -4.92 38.31
C THR A 134 3.98 -4.43 38.17
N PRO A 135 3.73 -3.11 38.12
CA PRO A 135 2.40 -2.58 37.88
C PRO A 135 1.80 -3.15 36.58
N PRO A 136 0.48 -3.42 36.55
CA PRO A 136 -0.18 -3.84 35.32
C PRO A 136 0.08 -2.84 34.21
N THR A 137 0.50 -3.32 33.05
CA THR A 137 0.66 -2.50 31.86
C THR A 137 -0.47 -2.83 30.91
N GLU A 138 -1.11 -1.80 30.35
CA GLU A 138 -2.26 -1.92 29.46
C GLU A 138 -2.03 -1.10 28.19
N ALA A 139 -2.41 -1.66 27.04
CA ALA A 139 -2.54 -0.92 25.79
C ALA A 139 -3.80 -1.33 25.03
N THR A 140 -4.40 -0.38 24.32
CA THR A 140 -5.45 -0.66 23.34
C THR A 140 -4.87 -1.28 22.07
N ASP A 141 -5.67 -2.03 21.33
CA ASP A 141 -5.35 -2.47 19.97
C ASP A 141 -4.95 -1.32 19.04
N SER A 142 -5.60 -0.16 19.18
CA SER A 142 -5.22 1.07 18.48
C SER A 142 -3.82 1.58 18.87
N ALA A 143 -3.48 1.58 20.16
CA ALA A 143 -2.14 1.98 20.62
C ALA A 143 -1.05 1.00 20.15
N LEU A 144 -1.33 -0.31 20.15
CA LEU A 144 -0.44 -1.34 19.62
C LEU A 144 -0.23 -1.17 18.11
N THR A 145 -1.32 -0.91 17.37
CA THR A 145 -1.27 -0.64 15.92
C THR A 145 -0.44 0.60 15.59
N LEU A 146 -0.63 1.69 16.34
CA LEU A 146 0.14 2.93 16.13
C LEU A 146 1.62 2.72 16.46
N ALA A 147 1.93 2.01 17.55
CA ALA A 147 3.31 1.69 17.90
C ALA A 147 4.00 0.88 16.79
N TRP A 148 3.30 -0.06 16.15
CA TRP A 148 3.84 -0.77 15.00
C TRP A 148 4.01 0.13 13.77
N PHE A 149 2.95 0.85 13.37
CA PHE A 149 3.01 1.69 12.16
C PHE A 149 4.08 2.77 12.23
N TYR A 150 4.25 3.40 13.39
CA TYR A 150 5.16 4.53 13.52
C TYR A 150 6.51 4.15 14.12
N GLY A 151 6.57 3.22 15.07
CA GLY A 151 7.81 2.85 15.76
C GLY A 151 8.57 1.67 15.13
N ASP A 152 7.86 0.70 14.56
CA ASP A 152 8.51 -0.48 13.96
C ASP A 152 8.67 -0.32 12.43
N LEU A 153 7.64 0.21 11.74
CA LEU A 153 7.63 0.28 10.27
C LEU A 153 8.21 1.58 9.69
N VAL A 154 7.93 2.74 10.30
CA VAL A 154 8.19 4.05 9.66
C VAL A 154 9.35 4.83 10.29
N HIS A 155 9.42 4.92 11.61
CA HIS A 155 10.43 5.68 12.34
C HIS A 155 11.14 4.75 13.32
N ALA A 156 12.44 4.52 13.13
CA ALA A 156 13.24 3.73 14.08
C ALA A 156 13.47 4.48 15.43
N ASP A 157 13.26 5.79 15.43
CA ASP A 157 13.71 6.72 16.45
C ASP A 157 12.60 7.13 17.43
N ASP A 158 11.32 6.90 17.08
CA ASP A 158 10.15 7.50 17.74
C ASP A 158 9.44 6.54 18.72
N GLN A 159 10.16 5.49 19.12
CA GLN A 159 9.70 4.37 19.96
C GLN A 159 9.15 4.85 21.33
N ASP A 160 9.62 5.98 21.86
CA ASP A 160 9.26 6.47 23.20
C ASP A 160 7.87 7.13 23.29
N SER A 161 7.18 7.37 22.17
CA SER A 161 5.97 8.21 22.15
C SER A 161 4.64 7.46 22.23
N HIS A 162 4.64 6.13 22.09
CA HIS A 162 3.40 5.33 22.05
C HIS A 162 3.30 4.37 23.23
N THR A 163 2.14 4.38 23.91
CA THR A 163 1.84 3.46 25.03
C THR A 163 1.93 1.97 24.65
N GLY A 164 1.88 1.64 23.36
CA GLY A 164 2.04 0.28 22.86
C GLY A 164 3.49 -0.22 22.79
N THR A 165 4.51 0.64 22.84
CA THR A 165 5.91 0.23 22.59
C THR A 165 6.50 -0.66 23.70
N VAL A 166 5.90 -0.63 24.90
CA VAL A 166 6.25 -1.51 26.02
C VAL A 166 5.86 -2.98 25.79
N PHE A 167 4.98 -3.26 24.82
CA PHE A 167 4.55 -4.62 24.47
C PHE A 167 5.46 -5.25 23.42
N PRO A 168 5.62 -6.59 23.39
CA PRO A 168 6.42 -7.27 22.37
C PRO A 168 5.97 -6.96 20.93
N ILE A 169 6.92 -7.03 19.99
CA ILE A 169 6.66 -6.72 18.57
C ILE A 169 5.55 -7.60 17.97
N GLU A 170 5.40 -8.83 18.45
CA GLU A 170 4.37 -9.78 17.98
C GLU A 170 2.95 -9.28 18.29
N GLU A 171 2.74 -8.65 19.44
CA GLU A 171 1.43 -8.08 19.81
C GLU A 171 1.14 -6.81 19.01
N ARG A 172 2.16 -5.98 18.77
CA ARG A 172 2.07 -4.78 17.93
C ARG A 172 1.76 -5.15 16.48
N PHE A 173 2.52 -6.10 15.93
CA PHE A 173 2.32 -6.68 14.60
C PHE A 173 0.93 -7.29 14.46
N SER A 174 0.47 -8.06 15.45
CA SER A 174 -0.86 -8.68 15.40
C SER A 174 -1.98 -7.65 15.35
N ALA A 175 -1.90 -6.58 16.16
CA ALA A 175 -2.90 -5.51 16.12
C ALA A 175 -2.88 -4.77 14.77
N ALA A 176 -1.68 -4.46 14.28
CA ALA A 176 -1.49 -3.81 13.00
C ALA A 176 -1.96 -4.66 11.81
N ALA A 177 -1.80 -5.98 11.87
CA ALA A 177 -2.28 -6.91 10.84
C ALA A 177 -3.80 -6.82 10.68
N ILE A 178 -4.53 -6.94 11.79
CA ILE A 178 -5.99 -6.84 11.83
C ILE A 178 -6.42 -5.48 11.28
N ARG A 179 -5.80 -4.41 11.75
CA ARG A 179 -6.20 -3.06 11.36
C ARG A 179 -5.89 -2.73 9.91
N THR A 180 -4.72 -3.14 9.44
CA THR A 180 -4.34 -2.99 8.02
C THR A 180 -5.30 -3.75 7.11
N ALA A 181 -5.70 -4.97 7.49
CA ALA A 181 -6.68 -5.75 6.74
C ALA A 181 -8.05 -5.05 6.71
N GLN A 182 -8.54 -4.51 7.83
CA GLN A 182 -9.77 -3.73 7.88
C GLN A 182 -9.73 -2.48 6.98
N LEU A 183 -8.63 -1.73 7.02
CA LEU A 183 -8.44 -0.55 6.16
C LEU A 183 -8.38 -0.94 4.68
N ALA A 184 -7.74 -2.06 4.35
CA ALA A 184 -7.69 -2.56 2.97
C ALA A 184 -9.07 -3.02 2.48
N THR A 185 -9.85 -3.69 3.33
CA THR A 185 -11.25 -4.05 3.06
C THR A 185 -12.09 -2.81 2.78
N LEU A 186 -12.05 -1.78 3.63
CA LEU A 186 -12.79 -0.54 3.39
C LEU A 186 -12.30 0.22 2.15
N THR A 187 -11.01 0.12 1.82
CA THR A 187 -10.48 0.68 0.57
C THR A 187 -11.11 0.00 -0.64
N ARG A 188 -11.16 -1.34 -0.63
CA ARG A 188 -11.84 -2.14 -1.66
C ARG A 188 -13.32 -1.79 -1.75
N ASP A 189 -14.01 -1.74 -0.62
CA ASP A 189 -15.46 -1.50 -0.60
C ASP A 189 -15.81 -0.08 -1.04
N THR A 190 -14.97 0.91 -0.71
CA THR A 190 -15.11 2.28 -1.20
C THR A 190 -14.88 2.35 -2.71
N LEU A 191 -13.87 1.64 -3.25
CA LEU A 191 -13.64 1.59 -4.70
C LEU A 191 -14.80 0.89 -5.43
N ASN A 192 -15.30 -0.22 -4.90
CA ASN A 192 -16.47 -0.91 -5.43
C ASN A 192 -17.71 -0.01 -5.43
N TRP A 193 -17.89 0.79 -4.39
CA TRP A 193 -18.97 1.77 -4.31
C TRP A 193 -18.85 2.86 -5.37
N ILE A 194 -17.65 3.43 -5.57
CA ILE A 194 -17.41 4.43 -6.62
C ILE A 194 -17.68 3.82 -8.00
N THR A 195 -17.22 2.60 -8.24
CA THR A 195 -17.43 1.87 -9.50
C THR A 195 -18.93 1.65 -9.75
N TRP A 196 -19.65 1.18 -8.73
CA TRP A 196 -21.10 0.99 -8.82
C TRP A 196 -21.84 2.29 -9.12
N LEU A 197 -21.42 3.42 -8.52
CA LEU A 197 -22.02 4.73 -8.80
C LEU A 197 -21.81 5.17 -10.26
N VAL A 198 -20.66 4.88 -10.84
CA VAL A 198 -20.38 5.16 -12.25
C VAL A 198 -21.19 4.25 -13.16
N ASP A 199 -21.22 2.94 -12.87
CA ASP A 199 -21.97 1.94 -13.65
C ASP A 199 -23.50 2.19 -13.66
N ASN A 200 -23.99 2.96 -12.68
CA ASN A 200 -25.40 3.35 -12.55
C ASN A 200 -25.65 4.84 -12.87
N ASP A 201 -24.76 5.48 -13.63
CA ASP A 201 -24.88 6.87 -14.10
C ASP A 201 -25.11 7.91 -12.97
N SER A 202 -24.69 7.58 -11.74
CA SER A 202 -24.83 8.45 -10.57
C SER A 202 -23.65 9.40 -10.39
N LEU A 203 -22.49 9.06 -10.97
CA LEU A 203 -21.29 9.89 -11.04
C LEU A 203 -20.64 9.76 -12.42
N ASP A 204 -19.90 10.78 -12.84
CA ASP A 204 -19.12 10.77 -14.07
C ASP A 204 -17.91 9.82 -13.97
N ILE A 205 -17.58 9.11 -15.06
CA ILE A 205 -16.47 8.15 -15.13
C ILE A 205 -15.11 8.75 -14.74
N ALA A 206 -14.92 10.07 -14.88
CA ALA A 206 -13.69 10.76 -14.49
C ALA A 206 -13.32 10.56 -13.01
N VAL A 207 -14.28 10.22 -12.14
CA VAL A 207 -14.00 9.91 -10.72
C VAL A 207 -13.22 8.60 -10.51
N LEU A 208 -13.11 7.75 -11.54
CA LEU A 208 -12.28 6.53 -11.50
C LEU A 208 -10.80 6.80 -11.82
N GLY A 209 -10.47 8.01 -12.29
CA GLY A 209 -9.14 8.34 -12.79
C GLY A 209 -8.85 7.72 -14.15
N ASP A 210 -7.58 7.70 -14.53
CA ASP A 210 -7.15 7.13 -15.82
C ASP A 210 -7.18 5.59 -15.76
N PRO A 211 -8.02 4.90 -16.55
CA PRO A 211 -8.08 3.44 -16.57
C PRO A 211 -6.76 2.81 -17.02
N GLU A 212 -5.98 3.49 -17.86
CA GLU A 212 -4.70 3.01 -18.40
C GLU A 212 -3.53 3.23 -17.43
N GLU A 213 -3.75 3.95 -16.32
CA GLU A 213 -2.71 4.12 -15.31
C GLU A 213 -2.35 2.75 -14.71
N HIS A 214 -1.13 2.28 -14.99
CA HIS A 214 -0.59 1.05 -14.42
C HIS A 214 -0.42 1.18 -12.90
N VAL A 215 -1.34 0.55 -12.17
CA VAL A 215 -1.32 0.50 -10.69
C VAL A 215 -0.44 -0.61 -10.12
N VAL A 216 0.01 -1.53 -10.97
CA VAL A 216 1.00 -2.58 -10.63
C VAL A 216 2.09 -2.58 -11.69
N VAL A 217 3.32 -2.41 -11.25
CA VAL A 217 4.48 -2.71 -12.09
C VAL A 217 4.65 -4.23 -12.07
N THR A 218 4.30 -4.87 -13.19
CA THR A 218 4.77 -6.23 -13.45
C THR A 218 6.15 -6.06 -14.08
N PRO A 219 7.23 -6.63 -13.52
CA PRO A 219 8.54 -6.54 -14.16
C PRO A 219 8.45 -7.21 -15.54
N SER A 220 8.33 -6.37 -16.56
CA SER A 220 8.62 -6.73 -17.94
C SER A 220 10.11 -6.47 -18.13
N LYS A 221 10.78 -7.31 -18.91
CA LYS A 221 12.16 -7.04 -19.30
C LYS A 221 12.20 -5.66 -19.95
N THR A 222 12.82 -4.69 -19.29
CA THR A 222 13.12 -3.40 -19.90
C THR A 222 14.30 -3.60 -20.83
N GLN A 223 14.07 -3.57 -22.14
CA GLN A 223 15.13 -3.49 -23.13
C GLN A 223 15.38 -2.02 -23.43
N GLU A 224 16.54 -1.53 -23.06
CA GLU A 224 17.01 -0.20 -23.44
C GLU A 224 18.07 -0.40 -24.54
N LEU A 225 17.75 0.05 -25.76
CA LEU A 225 18.69 0.03 -26.88
C LEU A 225 19.68 1.17 -26.68
N VAL A 226 20.88 0.84 -26.18
CA VAL A 226 21.98 1.79 -26.05
C VAL A 226 22.92 1.61 -27.23
N ALA A 227 23.14 2.68 -28.00
CA ALA A 227 24.20 2.70 -29.00
C ALA A 227 25.55 2.82 -28.30
N ILE A 228 26.29 1.70 -28.24
CA ILE A 228 27.67 1.68 -27.75
C ILE A 228 28.58 1.93 -28.94
N TYR A 229 29.28 3.06 -28.95
CA TYR A 229 30.35 3.33 -29.90
C TYR A 229 31.65 2.77 -29.34
N THR A 230 32.18 1.71 -29.97
CA THR A 230 33.54 1.25 -29.73
C THR A 230 34.47 1.89 -30.76
N GLY A 231 35.44 2.69 -30.29
CA GLY A 231 36.58 3.09 -31.12
C GLY A 231 37.67 2.04 -31.01
N GLU A 232 38.38 1.76 -32.11
CA GLU A 232 39.64 1.01 -32.03
C GLU A 232 40.59 1.77 -31.11
N ALA A 233 41.12 1.09 -30.11
CA ALA A 233 42.23 1.59 -29.31
C ALA A 233 43.44 1.66 -30.24
N THR A 234 43.63 2.82 -30.87
CA THR A 234 44.90 3.17 -31.48
C THR A 234 45.89 3.45 -30.35
N ASP A 235 47.13 2.98 -30.48
CA ASP A 235 48.21 3.15 -29.49
C ASP A 235 48.58 4.62 -29.19
N GLU A 236 47.82 5.59 -29.69
CA GLU A 236 47.96 7.03 -29.46
C GLU A 236 46.64 7.69 -28.97
N ALA A 237 45.86 7.02 -28.12
CA ALA A 237 44.78 7.69 -27.43
C ALA A 237 45.32 8.59 -26.29
N SER A 238 45.70 9.82 -26.63
CA SER A 238 45.74 10.90 -25.64
C SER A 238 44.35 11.05 -25.06
N LEU A 239 44.18 10.68 -23.78
CA LEU A 239 42.96 10.97 -23.03
C LEU A 239 42.68 12.48 -23.13
N ALA A 240 41.54 12.86 -23.70
CA ALA A 240 41.04 14.21 -23.55
C ALA A 240 40.87 14.48 -22.04
N PRO A 241 41.33 15.61 -21.50
CA PRO A 241 41.20 15.88 -20.09
C PRO A 241 39.71 16.01 -19.72
N GLY A 242 39.22 15.06 -18.91
CA GLY A 242 37.84 15.05 -18.40
C GLY A 242 37.00 13.81 -18.72
N ALA A 243 37.53 12.79 -19.39
CA ALA A 243 36.82 11.53 -19.57
C ALA A 243 37.14 10.54 -18.43
N ASP A 244 36.15 10.25 -17.59
CA ASP A 244 36.25 9.13 -16.63
C ASP A 244 36.10 7.80 -17.38
N PRO A 245 37.06 6.87 -17.30
CA PRO A 245 36.93 5.58 -17.95
C PRO A 245 35.94 4.69 -17.18
N VAL A 246 34.81 4.37 -17.81
CA VAL A 246 33.96 3.27 -17.36
C VAL A 246 34.69 1.96 -17.69
N THR A 247 35.25 1.32 -16.65
CA THR A 247 35.89 0.01 -16.78
C THR A 247 34.80 -1.07 -16.73
N ILE A 248 34.45 -1.64 -17.88
CA ILE A 248 33.60 -2.84 -17.93
C ILE A 248 34.51 -4.06 -17.85
N GLY A 249 34.43 -4.79 -16.74
CA GLY A 249 35.23 -6.00 -16.51
C GLY A 249 34.94 -7.10 -17.53
N MET A 250 35.95 -7.52 -18.28
CA MET A 250 35.93 -8.74 -19.07
C MET A 250 36.01 -9.96 -18.14
N THR A 251 35.13 -10.96 -18.29
CA THR A 251 35.37 -12.28 -17.70
C THR A 251 36.21 -13.15 -18.65
N PRO A 252 37.01 -14.11 -18.13
CA PRO A 252 38.14 -14.69 -18.86
C PRO A 252 37.79 -15.76 -19.89
N ASN A 253 36.52 -16.12 -20.07
CA ASN A 253 36.14 -17.29 -20.88
C ASN A 253 35.41 -16.84 -22.15
N GLY A 254 36.20 -16.66 -23.20
CA GLY A 254 35.76 -16.22 -24.52
C GLY A 254 34.78 -17.18 -25.22
N GLY A 255 33.76 -16.57 -25.83
CA GLY A 255 32.84 -17.12 -26.82
C GLY A 255 31.86 -16.00 -27.26
N PRO A 256 31.52 -15.86 -28.56
CA PRO A 256 30.99 -14.60 -29.09
C PRO A 256 29.48 -14.46 -28.85
N TRP A 257 29.04 -13.27 -28.44
CA TRP A 257 27.64 -12.83 -28.59
C TRP A 257 27.58 -11.77 -29.68
N ASN A 258 27.55 -12.22 -30.92
CA ASN A 258 27.37 -11.36 -32.09
C ASN A 258 26.27 -11.98 -32.95
N GLU A 259 25.02 -11.57 -32.75
CA GLU A 259 23.99 -11.69 -33.79
C GLU A 259 23.81 -10.31 -34.42
N THR A 260 24.14 -10.21 -35.70
CA THR A 260 23.82 -9.06 -36.55
C THR A 260 22.39 -9.21 -37.05
N THR A 261 21.54 -8.22 -36.82
CA THR A 261 20.27 -8.10 -37.56
C THR A 261 20.52 -7.50 -38.95
N GLU A 262 19.59 -7.70 -39.89
CA GLU A 262 19.70 -7.29 -41.31
C GLU A 262 19.97 -5.78 -41.52
N ASP A 263 19.79 -4.96 -40.48
CA ASP A 263 20.00 -3.51 -40.52
C ASP A 263 21.38 -3.04 -39.97
N GLY A 264 22.31 -3.95 -39.70
CA GLY A 264 23.68 -3.60 -39.32
C GLY A 264 23.84 -3.04 -37.90
N GLN A 265 22.84 -3.22 -37.02
CA GLN A 265 22.94 -2.91 -35.60
C GLN A 265 23.49 -4.10 -34.81
N TRP A 266 24.45 -3.84 -33.92
CA TRP A 266 24.97 -4.82 -32.97
C TRP A 266 24.04 -4.92 -31.77
N VAL A 267 23.48 -6.11 -31.51
CA VAL A 267 22.68 -6.37 -30.31
C VAL A 267 23.53 -7.16 -29.32
N ILE A 268 23.89 -6.53 -28.20
CA ILE A 268 24.57 -7.19 -27.09
C ILE A 268 23.52 -7.60 -26.06
N THR A 269 23.31 -8.91 -25.91
CA THR A 269 22.48 -9.46 -24.83
C THR A 269 23.38 -9.80 -23.65
N ILE A 270 23.23 -9.10 -22.53
CA ILE A 270 23.94 -9.42 -21.28
C ILE A 270 23.03 -10.33 -20.43
N PRO A 271 23.36 -11.62 -20.26
CA PRO A 271 22.65 -12.45 -19.30
C PRO A 271 22.99 -11.99 -17.89
N TRP A 272 21.99 -11.59 -17.12
CA TRP A 272 22.16 -11.38 -15.69
C TRP A 272 22.27 -12.75 -15.00
N GLY A 273 23.31 -12.90 -14.17
CA GLY A 273 23.53 -14.09 -13.37
C GLY A 273 22.34 -14.36 -12.44
N SER A 274 21.90 -15.60 -12.41
CA SER A 274 21.03 -16.11 -11.36
C SER A 274 21.85 -16.29 -10.09
N ASP A 275 21.60 -15.45 -9.10
CA ASP A 275 21.87 -15.77 -7.69
C ASP A 275 20.68 -16.54 -7.11
#